data_AF-A0A7V8STX6-F1
#
_entry.id   AF-A0A7V8STX6-F1
#
_cell.length_a   1.000
_cell.length_b   1.000
_cell.length_c   1.000
_cell.angle_alpha   90.00
_cell.angle_beta   90.00
_cell.angle_gamma   90.00
#
_symmetry.space_group_name_H-M   'P 1'
#
loop_
_entity.id
_entity.type
_entity.pdbx_description
1 polymer ?
#
loop_
_entity_poly.entity_id
_entity_poly.type
_entity_poly.pdbx_seq_one_letter_code
_entity_poly.pdbx_strand_id
1 'polypeptide(L)'
;MSEESYAQHLAGQSQLAAAAYQFGEIVAETDARREARAELKIHRFDSTAEARAACDRDEIADGDVLVVDSEQVVGFLVVAFPAAITEERGTFGQLPTPAHEYADGSYADSAHLAEYQARVLGAPVRIEHASSAILAHRADTVLIDTGDEHAHYADQLADRSLCEEYRCRDLDEDEAADRAPCKSCRARARDRAASREAALRAEEEAAAQEPARPEVSVPGTHTFDSSAEAYDASQCRDDIRDGDVLVVPSEGIVAILNRAWPAALTAVHGELHTLTAAAGDIEGGRYKASVEAAAQAAARLDVELAPLHRPVEPYAAGDRFVCSDGSTRTVAHAERGRDGHLWLHTAEGSAWRADRSEKVDVSRVDEAHRAARRAAAALRTSPPPADDEAAVAIRELGEALRYLAQASPTTLDDLSAGCTRRVVAELPRLAVVPGDIIHMLGVRLHVLDTGVQNAHGETPRWWAEVHGVDEADRRATYRAPWRSAIAVEHAAWDLLTVERLAPTQPF
;
A
#
# COMPACT_ATOMS: atom_id res chain seq x y z
N MET A 1 45.67 -3.41 8.67
CA MET A 1 44.63 -4.07 7.86
C MET A 1 43.42 -4.14 8.76
N SER A 2 42.37 -3.37 8.50
CA SER A 2 41.11 -3.50 9.26
C SER A 2 40.50 -4.85 8.89
N GLU A 3 40.11 -5.64 9.89
CA GLU A 3 39.32 -6.86 9.66
C GLU A 3 37.95 -6.43 9.14
N GLU A 4 37.77 -6.56 7.83
CA GLU A 4 36.47 -6.44 7.18
C GLU A 4 35.53 -7.49 7.79
N SER A 5 34.35 -7.07 8.24
CA SER A 5 33.40 -8.01 8.85
C SER A 5 32.97 -9.04 7.81
N TYR A 6 32.62 -10.25 8.25
CA TYR A 6 32.13 -11.29 7.35
C TYR A 6 30.93 -10.82 6.51
N ALA A 7 30.08 -9.96 7.08
CA ALA A 7 28.94 -9.37 6.37
C ALA A 7 29.37 -8.34 5.30
N GLN A 8 30.39 -7.52 5.58
CA GLN A 8 30.99 -6.61 4.59
C GLN A 8 31.67 -7.38 3.45
N HIS A 9 32.38 -8.47 3.78
CA HIS A 9 33.00 -9.33 2.79
C HIS A 9 31.95 -9.95 1.84
N LEU A 10 30.83 -10.43 2.38
CA LEU A 10 29.73 -10.97 1.57
C LEU A 10 29.03 -9.89 0.74
N ALA A 11 28.88 -8.67 1.27
CA ALA A 11 28.33 -7.55 0.53
C ALA A 11 29.13 -7.22 -0.74
N GLY A 12 30.45 -7.44 -0.73
CA GLY A 12 31.31 -7.28 -1.91
C GLY A 12 31.16 -8.36 -2.99
N GLN A 13 30.47 -9.47 -2.71
CA GLN A 13 30.37 -10.61 -3.63
C GLN A 13 29.11 -10.61 -4.52
N SER A 14 28.05 -9.87 -4.15
CA SER A 14 26.85 -9.73 -4.99
C SER A 14 26.02 -8.49 -4.66
N GLN A 15 25.24 -7.99 -5.63
CA GLN A 15 24.33 -6.87 -5.43
C GLN A 15 23.25 -7.18 -4.37
N LEU A 16 22.77 -8.42 -4.31
CA LEU A 16 21.77 -8.82 -3.31
C LEU A 16 22.35 -8.79 -1.88
N ALA A 17 23.60 -9.26 -1.71
CA ALA A 17 24.28 -9.20 -0.42
C ALA A 17 24.60 -7.76 0.00
N ALA A 18 24.94 -6.88 -0.96
CA ALA A 18 25.12 -5.46 -0.70
C ALA A 18 23.83 -4.79 -0.22
N ALA A 19 22.69 -5.07 -0.86
CA ALA A 19 21.40 -4.54 -0.44
C ALA A 19 20.99 -5.05 0.95
N ALA A 20 21.20 -6.34 1.23
CA ALA A 20 20.92 -6.93 2.54
C ALA A 20 21.81 -6.32 3.66
N TYR A 21 23.08 -6.07 3.37
CA TYR A 21 23.99 -5.42 4.30
C TYR A 21 23.57 -3.96 4.59
N GLN A 22 23.24 -3.18 3.55
CA GLN A 22 22.73 -1.81 3.71
C GLN A 22 21.42 -1.76 4.50
N PHE A 23 20.50 -2.70 4.26
CA PHE A 23 19.28 -2.80 5.04
C PHE A 23 19.57 -3.07 6.53
N GLY A 24 20.51 -3.97 6.82
CA GLY A 24 20.99 -4.23 8.19
C GLY A 24 21.56 -2.98 8.86
N GLU A 25 22.31 -2.14 8.13
CA GLU A 25 22.82 -0.87 8.65
C GLU A 25 21.70 0.15 8.96
N ILE A 26 20.67 0.25 8.11
CA ILE A 26 19.51 1.12 8.33
C ILE A 26 18.70 0.68 9.55
N VAL A 27 18.48 -0.63 9.72
CA VAL A 27 17.78 -1.18 10.89
C VAL A 27 18.59 -0.90 12.15
N ALA A 28 19.89 -1.18 12.14
CA ALA A 28 20.77 -0.92 13.28
C ALA A 28 20.84 0.58 13.63
N GLU A 29 20.84 1.47 12.63
CA GLU A 29 20.78 2.91 12.86
C GLU A 29 19.43 3.34 13.44
N THR A 30 18.32 2.77 12.96
CA THR A 30 16.98 3.05 13.47
C THR A 30 16.81 2.56 14.90
N ASP A 31 17.30 1.36 15.20
CA ASP A 31 17.29 0.79 16.54
C ASP A 31 18.23 1.57 17.46
N ALA A 32 19.42 1.97 17.00
CA ALA A 32 20.30 2.85 17.75
C ALA A 32 19.66 4.23 18.00
N ARG A 33 18.91 4.79 17.05
CA ARG A 33 18.14 6.04 17.25
C ARG A 33 16.99 5.87 18.24
N ARG A 34 16.35 4.69 18.27
CA ARG A 34 15.30 4.34 19.25
C ARG A 34 15.87 4.11 20.64
N GLU A 35 16.98 3.38 20.75
CA GLU A 35 17.69 3.10 22.00
C GLU A 35 18.42 4.35 22.55
N ALA A 36 18.89 5.23 21.66
CA ALA A 36 19.51 6.50 22.04
C ALA A 36 18.48 7.63 22.24
N ARG A 37 17.18 7.39 22.04
CA ARG A 37 16.14 8.38 22.32
C ARG A 37 16.16 8.62 23.82
N ALA A 38 16.78 9.74 24.20
CA ALA A 38 16.88 10.16 25.59
C ALA A 38 15.47 10.18 26.20
N GLU A 39 15.36 9.74 27.45
CA GLU A 39 14.12 9.86 28.22
C GLU A 39 13.57 11.28 28.09
N LEU A 40 12.35 11.41 27.56
CA LEU A 40 11.72 12.69 27.30
C LEU A 40 11.65 13.50 28.60
N LYS A 41 12.18 14.72 28.57
CA LYS A 41 12.18 15.62 29.73
C LYS A 41 11.01 16.58 29.67
N ILE A 42 10.53 16.95 30.84
CA ILE A 42 9.53 18.00 31.01
C ILE A 42 10.25 19.24 31.54
N HIS A 43 10.24 20.32 30.75
CA HIS A 43 10.80 21.61 31.12
C HIS A 43 9.69 22.58 31.47
N ARG A 44 9.86 23.30 32.58
CA ARG A 44 8.91 24.31 33.06
C ARG A 44 9.52 25.69 32.95
N PHE A 45 8.75 26.65 32.44
CA PHE A 45 9.17 28.04 32.25
C PHE A 45 8.15 29.02 32.81
N ASP A 46 8.58 30.24 33.09
CA ASP A 46 7.70 31.30 33.61
C ASP A 46 6.90 31.98 32.49
N SER A 47 7.32 31.86 31.22
CA SER A 47 6.62 32.38 30.04
C SER A 47 6.97 31.60 28.75
N THR A 48 6.10 31.66 27.72
CA THR A 48 6.41 31.03 26.43
C THR A 48 7.58 31.71 25.72
N ALA A 49 7.80 33.01 25.97
CA ALA A 49 8.95 33.73 25.43
C ALA A 49 10.28 33.21 26.01
N GLU A 50 10.32 32.88 27.31
CA GLU A 50 11.48 32.28 27.94
C GLU A 50 11.73 30.86 27.42
N ALA A 51 10.66 30.05 27.32
CA ALA A 51 10.74 28.72 26.73
C ALA A 51 11.28 28.77 25.29
N ARG A 52 10.78 29.71 24.48
CA ARG A 52 11.29 29.93 23.12
C ARG A 52 12.76 30.32 23.11
N ALA A 53 13.17 31.23 23.98
CA ALA A 53 14.57 31.64 24.09
C ALA A 53 15.49 30.49 24.53
N ALA A 54 14.99 29.55 25.36
CA ALA A 54 15.73 28.33 25.72
C ALA A 54 15.87 27.37 24.53
N CYS A 55 14.81 27.19 23.74
CA CYS A 55 14.87 26.43 22.49
C CYS A 55 15.86 27.06 21.49
N ASP A 56 15.83 28.39 21.32
CA ASP A 56 16.74 29.10 20.40
C ASP A 56 18.22 29.06 20.87
N ARG A 57 18.49 28.69 22.14
CA ARG A 57 19.83 28.46 22.70
C ARG A 57 20.24 26.98 22.69
N ASP A 58 19.44 26.10 22.08
CA ASP A 58 19.62 24.64 22.06
C ASP A 58 19.70 24.00 23.47
N GLU A 59 19.01 24.59 24.46
CA GLU A 59 18.98 24.06 25.84
C GLU A 59 17.97 22.92 26.02
N ILE A 60 17.10 22.71 25.03
CA ILE A 60 15.98 21.77 25.03
C ILE A 60 16.17 20.77 23.89
N ALA A 61 16.03 19.47 24.19
CA ALA A 61 16.19 18.44 23.18
C ALA A 61 14.92 18.29 22.33
N ASP A 62 15.09 17.86 21.08
CA ASP A 62 13.97 17.55 20.20
C ASP A 62 13.03 16.51 20.82
N GLY A 63 11.72 16.78 20.77
CA GLY A 63 10.67 15.99 21.40
C GLY A 63 10.43 16.24 22.90
N ASP A 64 11.28 17.00 23.60
CA ASP A 64 11.05 17.34 25.00
C ASP A 64 9.77 18.18 25.17
N VAL A 65 9.09 17.97 26.31
CA VAL A 65 7.81 18.63 26.63
C VAL A 65 8.06 19.95 27.33
N LEU A 66 7.38 20.99 26.86
CA LEU A 66 7.46 22.35 27.36
C LEU A 66 6.15 22.69 28.08
N VAL A 67 6.24 23.15 29.32
CA VAL A 67 5.09 23.52 30.16
C VAL A 67 5.27 24.95 30.66
N VAL A 68 4.29 25.81 30.40
CA VAL A 68 4.27 27.21 30.85
C VAL A 68 3.00 27.44 31.67
N ASP A 69 3.11 27.22 32.98
CA ASP A 69 1.96 27.20 33.90
C ASP A 69 1.18 28.53 33.91
N SER A 70 1.90 29.66 33.86
CA SER A 70 1.35 31.02 33.90
C SER A 70 0.48 31.38 32.68
N GLU A 71 0.74 30.75 31.54
CA GLU A 71 0.07 31.00 30.26
C GLU A 71 -0.86 29.85 29.86
N GLN A 72 -0.97 28.80 30.67
CA GLN A 72 -1.69 27.56 30.35
C GLN A 72 -1.26 26.92 29.02
N VAL A 73 0.03 27.05 28.66
CA VAL A 73 0.57 26.51 27.40
C VAL A 73 1.33 25.23 27.67
N VAL A 74 0.96 24.17 26.95
CA VAL A 74 1.72 22.92 26.91
C VAL A 74 1.97 22.51 25.46
N GLY A 75 3.20 22.09 25.19
CA GLY A 75 3.66 21.72 23.87
C GLY A 75 4.89 20.84 23.93
N PHE A 76 5.53 20.64 22.78
CA PHE A 76 6.84 19.98 22.70
C PHE A 76 7.71 20.63 21.62
N LEU A 77 9.02 20.43 21.72
CA LEU A 77 9.96 20.92 20.72
C LEU A 77 9.93 20.01 19.48
N VAL A 78 9.77 20.62 18.30
CA VAL A 78 9.87 19.94 17.00
C VAL A 78 11.06 20.52 16.24
N VAL A 79 12.13 19.74 16.15
CA VAL A 79 13.45 20.11 15.62
C VAL A 79 14.04 21.30 16.38
N ALA A 80 13.57 22.52 16.09
CA ALA A 80 13.97 23.77 16.74
C ALA A 80 12.78 24.71 17.02
N PHE A 81 11.54 24.25 16.77
CA PHE A 81 10.34 25.05 16.89
C PHE A 81 9.41 24.49 17.98
N PRO A 82 9.18 25.21 19.09
CA PRO A 82 8.19 24.79 20.08
C PRO A 82 6.78 24.89 19.49
N ALA A 83 6.02 23.81 19.57
CA ALA A 83 4.65 23.74 19.08
C ALA A 83 3.67 23.46 20.22
N ALA A 84 2.64 24.28 20.36
CA ALA A 84 1.61 24.11 21.39
C ALA A 84 0.56 23.11 20.95
N ILE A 85 0.09 22.28 21.89
CA ILE A 85 -1.08 21.42 21.72
C ILE A 85 -2.31 21.96 22.47
N THR A 86 -2.11 22.91 23.39
CA THR A 86 -3.16 23.60 24.14
C THR A 86 -3.84 24.71 23.32
N GLU A 87 -5.04 25.12 23.72
CA GLU A 87 -5.80 26.21 23.08
C GLU A 87 -5.04 27.53 23.20
N GLU A 88 -4.51 27.82 24.39
CA GLU A 88 -3.52 28.86 24.58
C GLU A 88 -2.18 28.41 24.01
N ARG A 89 -1.56 29.28 23.22
CA ARG A 89 -0.28 28.99 22.55
C ARG A 89 0.85 29.96 22.90
N GLY A 90 0.54 31.13 23.45
CA GLY A 90 1.52 32.20 23.64
C GLY A 90 2.33 32.46 22.36
N THR A 91 3.65 32.30 22.44
CA THR A 91 4.59 32.44 21.31
C THR A 91 4.91 31.14 20.57
N PHE A 92 4.33 30.00 20.96
CA PHE A 92 4.57 28.71 20.31
C PHE A 92 3.85 28.62 18.95
N GLY A 93 4.43 27.83 18.04
CA GLY A 93 3.84 27.51 16.75
C GLY A 93 2.64 26.56 16.88
N GLN A 94 1.94 26.36 15.76
CA GLN A 94 0.87 25.38 15.63
C GLN A 94 1.33 24.25 14.70
N LEU A 95 0.97 23.01 15.01
CA LEU A 95 1.20 21.89 14.11
C LEU A 95 0.17 21.89 12.96
N PRO A 96 0.59 21.59 11.71
CA PRO A 96 -0.30 21.54 10.57
C PRO A 96 -1.23 20.31 10.57
N THR A 97 -0.89 19.28 11.36
CA THR A 97 -1.64 18.03 11.50
C THR A 97 -1.83 17.68 12.98
N PRO A 98 -2.67 16.70 13.33
CA PRO A 98 -2.79 16.22 14.70
C PRO A 98 -1.44 15.85 15.31
N ALA A 99 -1.24 16.18 16.59
CA ALA A 99 0.06 16.05 17.24
C ALA A 99 0.60 14.61 17.27
N HIS A 100 -0.29 13.62 17.30
CA HIS A 100 0.04 12.20 17.27
C HIS A 100 0.31 11.65 15.86
N GLU A 101 -0.10 12.35 14.80
CA GLU A 101 0.15 11.98 13.40
C GLU A 101 1.31 12.77 12.80
N TYR A 102 1.72 13.86 13.44
CA TYR A 102 2.76 14.74 12.93
C TYR A 102 4.08 13.99 12.70
N ALA A 103 4.67 14.22 11.51
CA ALA A 103 5.87 13.54 11.01
C ALA A 103 5.74 12.00 11.09
N ASP A 104 4.64 11.46 10.54
CA ASP A 104 4.32 10.04 10.51
C ASP A 104 4.35 9.38 11.91
N GLY A 105 3.89 10.13 12.93
CA GLY A 105 3.85 9.67 14.31
C GLY A 105 5.19 9.66 15.04
N SER A 106 6.25 10.25 14.46
CA SER A 106 7.56 10.31 15.10
C SER A 106 7.54 11.01 16.47
N TYR A 107 6.56 11.88 16.73
CA TYR A 107 6.37 12.61 17.99
C TYR A 107 5.20 12.10 18.85
N ALA A 108 4.67 10.90 18.58
CA ALA A 108 3.52 10.38 19.32
C ALA A 108 3.74 10.32 20.85
N ASP A 109 4.93 9.90 21.31
CA ASP A 109 5.26 9.87 22.74
C ASP A 109 5.33 11.27 23.37
N SER A 110 5.90 12.25 22.66
CA SER A 110 5.94 13.65 23.07
C SER A 110 4.53 14.25 23.17
N ALA A 111 3.67 13.95 22.19
CA ALA A 111 2.27 14.37 22.20
C ALA A 111 1.51 13.76 23.38
N HIS A 112 1.67 12.46 23.66
CA HIS A 112 1.06 11.81 24.83
C HIS A 112 1.54 12.41 26.16
N LEU A 113 2.83 12.70 26.30
CA LEU A 113 3.38 13.29 27.51
C LEU A 113 2.93 14.75 27.69
N ALA A 114 2.88 15.52 26.61
CA ALA A 114 2.36 16.89 26.61
C ALA A 114 0.87 16.92 26.98
N GLU A 115 0.06 16.00 26.44
CA GLU A 115 -1.37 15.86 26.80
C GLU A 115 -1.57 15.56 28.29
N TYR A 116 -0.74 14.68 28.84
CA TYR A 116 -0.75 14.37 30.26
C TYR A 116 -0.42 15.62 31.10
N GLN A 117 0.61 16.40 30.72
CA GLN A 117 0.94 17.64 31.42
C GLN A 117 -0.14 18.71 31.28
N ALA A 118 -0.77 18.85 30.10
CA ALA A 118 -1.91 19.75 29.91
C ALA A 118 -3.06 19.40 30.86
N ARG A 119 -3.35 18.11 31.05
CA ARG A 119 -4.35 17.63 32.01
C ARG A 119 -3.97 17.94 33.46
N VAL A 120 -2.71 17.74 33.84
CA VAL A 120 -2.20 18.09 35.18
C VAL A 120 -2.34 19.58 35.45
N LEU A 121 -2.09 20.42 34.44
CA LEU A 121 -2.22 21.87 34.52
C LEU A 121 -3.68 22.36 34.46
N GLY A 122 -4.62 21.50 34.01
CA GLY A 122 -5.99 21.91 33.69
C GLY A 122 -6.09 22.77 32.42
N ALA A 123 -5.05 22.75 31.58
CA ALA A 123 -5.00 23.49 30.33
C ALA A 123 -5.78 22.73 29.24
N PRO A 124 -6.70 23.40 28.53
CA PRO A 124 -7.49 22.78 27.46
C PRO A 124 -6.61 22.42 26.25
N VAL A 125 -6.60 21.14 25.84
CA VAL A 125 -5.94 20.67 24.61
C VAL A 125 -6.83 20.94 23.40
N ARG A 126 -6.27 21.49 22.31
CA ARG A 126 -6.99 21.73 21.05
C ARG A 126 -7.57 20.46 20.50
N ILE A 127 -8.78 20.54 19.94
CA ILE A 127 -9.53 19.35 19.53
C ILE A 127 -8.79 18.55 18.44
N GLU A 128 -8.11 19.24 17.53
CA GLU A 128 -7.29 18.65 16.47
C GLU A 128 -6.02 17.97 16.99
N HIS A 129 -5.58 18.27 18.22
CA HIS A 129 -4.38 17.67 18.81
C HIS A 129 -4.70 16.67 19.92
N ALA A 130 -5.95 16.65 20.40
CA ALA A 130 -6.38 15.78 21.47
C ALA A 130 -6.47 14.32 21.03
N SER A 131 -5.85 13.42 21.80
CA SER A 131 -6.05 11.99 21.68
C SER A 131 -7.50 11.61 21.91
N SER A 132 -7.88 10.45 21.39
CA SER A 132 -9.21 9.87 21.61
C SER A 132 -9.60 9.79 23.09
N ALA A 133 -8.62 9.64 24.00
CA ALA A 133 -8.85 9.64 25.44
C ALA A 133 -9.25 11.02 26.00
N ILE A 134 -8.64 12.11 25.52
CA ILE A 134 -9.03 13.48 25.90
C ILE A 134 -10.38 13.84 25.29
N LEU A 135 -10.60 13.49 24.02
CA LEU A 135 -11.88 13.74 23.35
C LEU A 135 -13.04 13.01 24.06
N ALA A 136 -12.83 11.77 24.49
CA ALA A 136 -13.81 11.03 25.30
C ALA A 136 -14.08 11.72 26.65
N HIS A 137 -13.04 12.21 27.34
CA HIS A 137 -13.21 12.90 28.62
C HIS A 137 -13.96 14.24 28.51
N ARG A 138 -13.69 15.02 27.45
CA ARG A 138 -14.40 16.27 27.15
C ARG A 138 -15.87 16.02 26.80
N ALA A 139 -16.13 14.99 25.99
CA ALA A 139 -17.50 14.59 25.65
C ALA A 139 -18.31 14.19 26.90
N ASP A 140 -17.66 13.60 27.91
CA ASP A 140 -18.29 13.23 29.19
C ASP A 140 -18.53 14.42 30.14
N THR A 141 -17.84 15.55 29.96
CA THR A 141 -17.94 16.74 30.86
C THR A 141 -18.84 17.86 30.34
N VAL A 142 -19.14 17.91 29.04
CA VAL A 142 -20.06 18.89 28.44
C VAL A 142 -21.47 18.32 28.39
N LEU A 143 -22.14 18.27 29.54
CA LEU A 143 -23.58 18.05 29.65
C LEU A 143 -24.20 19.16 30.51
N ILE A 144 -23.97 20.41 30.10
CA ILE A 144 -24.84 21.56 30.41
C ILE A 144 -25.02 22.36 29.12
N ASP A 145 -26.28 22.40 28.70
CA ASP A 145 -26.95 23.29 27.75
C ASP A 145 -26.13 24.52 27.31
N THR A 146 -25.52 24.44 26.13
CA THR A 146 -25.21 25.62 25.30
C THR A 146 -25.75 25.33 23.90
N GLY A 147 -26.79 26.06 23.54
CA GLY A 147 -27.40 25.98 22.23
C GLY A 147 -26.41 26.42 21.14
N ASP A 148 -26.43 25.65 20.07
CA ASP A 148 -25.84 25.89 18.75
C ASP A 148 -24.30 25.84 18.58
N GLU A 149 -23.92 25.22 17.46
CA GLU A 149 -22.60 25.20 16.78
C GLU A 149 -21.58 24.02 16.95
N HIS A 150 -21.91 22.89 17.60
CA HIS A 150 -20.92 21.78 17.73
C HIS A 150 -21.36 20.38 17.22
N ALA A 151 -21.99 20.30 16.05
CA ALA A 151 -22.60 19.05 15.56
C ALA A 151 -21.78 18.23 14.52
N HIS A 152 -20.47 18.46 14.32
CA HIS A 152 -19.78 17.85 13.17
C HIS A 152 -18.70 16.76 13.41
N TYR A 153 -18.28 16.43 14.64
CA TYR A 153 -17.16 15.47 14.82
C TYR A 153 -17.33 14.40 15.91
N ALA A 154 -18.55 13.88 16.11
CA ALA A 154 -18.82 12.82 17.08
C ALA A 154 -18.99 11.40 16.49
N ASP A 155 -18.56 11.13 15.24
CA ASP A 155 -19.12 10.01 14.45
C ASP A 155 -18.24 8.76 14.29
N GLN A 156 -17.13 8.57 15.05
CA GLN A 156 -16.32 7.34 14.91
C GLN A 156 -16.26 6.36 16.09
N LEU A 157 -16.68 6.70 17.31
CA LEU A 157 -16.66 5.74 18.43
C LEU A 157 -17.88 5.76 19.35
N ALA A 158 -19.00 6.34 18.91
CA ALA A 158 -20.26 6.27 19.65
C ALA A 158 -21.02 4.95 19.40
N ASP A 159 -20.38 3.82 19.67
CA ASP A 159 -21.09 2.55 19.93
C ASP A 159 -21.19 2.26 21.44
N ARG A 160 -20.97 3.29 22.28
CA ARG A 160 -21.51 3.30 23.65
C ARG A 160 -23.00 3.65 23.58
N SER A 161 -23.82 2.73 24.05
CA SER A 161 -25.28 2.84 24.09
C SER A 161 -25.76 4.23 24.52
N LEU A 162 -26.46 4.94 23.63
CA LEU A 162 -27.09 6.26 23.82
C LEU A 162 -28.19 6.32 24.92
N CYS A 163 -28.32 5.30 25.77
CA CYS A 163 -29.18 5.35 26.93
C CYS A 163 -28.32 5.68 28.15
N GLU A 164 -28.49 6.90 28.65
CA GLU A 164 -27.92 7.51 29.85
C GLU A 164 -28.29 6.75 31.16
N GLU A 165 -28.54 5.43 31.12
CA GLU A 165 -28.62 4.61 32.32
C GLU A 165 -27.20 4.29 32.80
N TYR A 166 -26.77 5.12 33.74
CA TYR A 166 -25.54 5.03 34.53
C TYR A 166 -25.45 3.72 35.35
N ARG A 167 -25.42 2.55 34.72
CA ARG A 167 -25.15 1.24 35.36
C ARG A 167 -24.58 0.24 34.35
N CYS A 168 -23.25 0.19 34.29
CA CYS A 168 -22.45 -0.94 34.78
C CYS A 168 -20.98 -0.64 34.47
N ARG A 169 -20.20 -0.34 35.51
CA ARG A 169 -18.74 -0.14 35.43
C ARG A 169 -17.95 -1.44 35.34
N ASP A 170 -18.64 -2.57 35.25
CA ASP A 170 -18.07 -3.91 35.41
C ASP A 170 -18.39 -4.86 34.25
N LEU A 171 -18.86 -4.36 33.10
CA LEU A 171 -19.02 -5.21 31.91
C LEU A 171 -17.70 -5.26 31.14
N ASP A 172 -17.23 -6.46 30.82
CA ASP A 172 -16.15 -6.65 29.86
C ASP A 172 -16.65 -6.45 28.41
N GLU A 173 -15.71 -6.45 27.46
CA GLU A 173 -16.00 -6.21 26.04
C GLU A 173 -17.00 -7.22 25.46
N ASP A 174 -17.00 -8.47 25.94
CA ASP A 174 -17.91 -9.53 25.49
C ASP A 174 -19.34 -9.27 26.00
N GLU A 175 -19.50 -8.86 27.26
CA GLU A 175 -20.81 -8.51 27.84
C GLU A 175 -21.41 -7.23 27.24
N ALA A 176 -20.56 -6.30 26.76
CA ALA A 176 -20.99 -5.10 26.06
C ALA A 176 -21.51 -5.41 24.64
N ALA A 177 -20.85 -6.33 23.92
CA ALA A 177 -21.21 -6.72 22.56
C ALA A 177 -22.59 -7.41 22.45
N ASP A 178 -22.99 -8.16 23.48
CA ASP A 178 -24.25 -8.92 23.48
C ASP A 178 -25.50 -8.08 23.84
N ARG A 179 -25.33 -6.83 24.28
CA ARG A 179 -26.46 -5.99 24.69
C ARG A 179 -27.11 -5.28 23.51
N ALA A 180 -28.32 -5.71 23.20
CA ALA A 180 -29.19 -5.04 22.24
C ALA A 180 -29.45 -3.56 22.64
N PRO A 181 -29.24 -2.57 21.74
CA PRO A 181 -29.47 -1.16 22.06
C PRO A 181 -30.94 -0.94 22.41
N CYS A 182 -31.20 -0.04 23.38
CA CYS A 182 -32.56 0.24 23.83
C CYS A 182 -33.40 0.86 22.69
N LYS A 183 -34.74 0.84 22.84
CA LYS A 183 -35.67 1.34 21.80
C LYS A 183 -35.39 2.79 21.38
N SER A 184 -34.99 3.66 22.31
CA SER A 184 -34.66 5.07 22.02
C SER A 184 -33.37 5.20 21.20
N CYS A 185 -32.33 4.44 21.56
CA CYS A 185 -31.06 4.42 20.82
C CYS A 185 -31.27 3.94 19.37
N ARG A 186 -32.07 2.88 19.19
CA ARG A 186 -32.42 2.37 17.86
C ARG A 186 -33.20 3.40 17.04
N ALA A 187 -34.09 4.17 17.66
CA ALA A 187 -34.82 5.24 16.98
C ALA A 187 -33.85 6.35 16.51
N ARG A 188 -33.00 6.87 17.41
CA ARG A 188 -32.00 7.90 17.05
C ARG A 188 -31.02 7.45 15.98
N ALA A 189 -30.54 6.20 16.03
CA ALA A 189 -29.67 5.64 15.01
C ALA A 189 -30.36 5.58 13.64
N ARG A 190 -31.65 5.21 13.60
CA ARG A 190 -32.46 5.25 12.36
C ARG A 190 -32.64 6.68 11.86
N ASP A 191 -32.93 7.63 12.74
CA ASP A 191 -33.13 9.03 12.35
C ASP A 191 -31.84 9.66 11.80
N ARG A 192 -30.68 9.34 12.39
CA ARG A 192 -29.36 9.76 11.87
C ARG A 192 -29.04 9.11 10.53
N ALA A 193 -29.27 7.80 10.39
CA ALA A 193 -29.10 7.11 9.13
C ALA A 193 -30.00 7.72 8.03
N ALA A 194 -31.27 7.99 8.35
CA ALA A 194 -32.21 8.65 7.45
C ALA A 194 -31.79 10.08 7.10
N SER A 195 -31.21 10.83 8.05
CA SER A 195 -30.70 12.18 7.80
C SER A 195 -29.47 12.17 6.91
N ARG A 196 -28.53 11.23 7.11
CA ARG A 196 -27.38 11.04 6.21
C ARG A 196 -27.81 10.64 4.81
N GLU A 197 -28.76 9.70 4.72
CA GLU A 197 -29.32 9.29 3.42
C GLU A 197 -30.06 10.45 2.73
N ALA A 198 -30.77 11.28 3.47
CA ALA A 198 -31.42 12.48 2.93
C ALA A 198 -30.41 13.53 2.46
N ALA A 199 -29.32 13.74 3.20
CA ALA A 199 -28.24 14.64 2.81
C ALA A 199 -27.54 14.15 1.54
N LEU A 200 -27.18 12.87 1.47
CA LEU A 200 -26.61 12.25 0.27
C LEU A 200 -27.55 12.35 -0.93
N ARG A 201 -28.86 12.07 -0.74
CA ARG A 201 -29.86 12.25 -1.81
C ARG A 201 -29.97 13.70 -2.27
N ALA A 202 -29.91 14.67 -1.35
CA ALA A 202 -29.94 16.09 -1.70
C ALA A 202 -28.67 16.52 -2.45
N GLU A 203 -27.50 16.01 -2.07
CA GLU A 203 -26.24 16.21 -2.80
C GLU A 203 -26.28 15.56 -4.19
N GLU A 204 -26.77 14.33 -4.31
CA GLU A 204 -26.96 13.63 -5.58
C GLU A 204 -27.96 14.36 -6.48
N GLU A 205 -29.09 14.84 -5.93
CA GLU A 205 -30.09 15.60 -6.67
C GLU A 205 -29.55 16.96 -7.12
N ALA A 206 -28.82 17.66 -6.25
CA ALA A 206 -28.14 18.92 -6.61
C ALA A 206 -27.10 18.70 -7.71
N ALA A 207 -26.29 17.64 -7.60
CA ALA A 207 -25.31 17.26 -8.62
C ALA A 207 -25.98 16.85 -9.94
N ALA A 208 -27.14 16.20 -9.90
CA ALA A 208 -27.91 15.83 -11.09
C ALA A 208 -28.59 17.04 -11.76
N GLN A 209 -28.88 18.11 -11.01
CA GLN A 209 -29.44 19.35 -11.53
C GLN A 209 -28.37 20.32 -12.07
N GLU A 210 -27.11 20.18 -11.67
CA GLU A 210 -26.02 20.94 -12.26
C GLU A 210 -25.85 20.49 -13.73
N PRO A 211 -26.00 21.39 -14.71
CA PRO A 211 -25.86 21.00 -16.11
C PRO A 211 -24.46 20.44 -16.35
N ALA A 212 -24.39 19.27 -16.97
CA ALA A 212 -23.13 18.61 -17.30
C ALA A 212 -22.20 19.62 -17.97
N ARG A 213 -21.07 19.89 -17.31
CA ARG A 213 -20.09 20.82 -17.85
C ARG A 213 -19.47 20.21 -19.11
N PRO A 214 -19.19 21.02 -20.15
CA PRO A 214 -18.61 20.49 -21.37
C PRO A 214 -17.23 19.87 -21.08
N GLU A 215 -16.94 18.78 -21.77
CA GLU A 215 -15.64 18.13 -21.79
C GLU A 215 -14.57 19.10 -22.32
N VAL A 216 -13.38 19.09 -21.71
CA VAL A 216 -12.25 19.89 -22.17
C VAL A 216 -11.61 19.16 -23.35
N SER A 217 -11.94 19.59 -24.57
CA SER A 217 -11.48 18.90 -25.80
C SER A 217 -10.08 19.30 -26.26
N VAL A 218 -9.64 20.52 -25.92
CA VAL A 218 -8.32 21.05 -26.31
C VAL A 218 -7.75 21.88 -25.15
N PRO A 219 -6.98 21.25 -24.22
CA PRO A 219 -6.38 21.97 -23.11
C PRO A 219 -5.24 22.87 -23.60
N GLY A 220 -5.16 24.09 -23.09
CA GLY A 220 -3.98 24.93 -23.20
C GLY A 220 -2.79 24.33 -22.44
N THR A 221 -1.57 24.76 -22.75
CA THR A 221 -0.38 24.40 -21.96
C THR A 221 0.38 25.66 -21.62
N HIS A 222 0.58 25.90 -20.34
CA HIS A 222 1.25 27.08 -19.79
C HIS A 222 2.51 26.65 -19.05
N THR A 223 3.59 27.41 -19.19
CA THR A 223 4.87 27.13 -18.53
C THR A 223 5.21 28.26 -17.57
N PHE A 224 5.66 27.92 -16.37
CA PHE A 224 5.99 28.85 -15.29
C PHE A 224 7.38 28.55 -14.73
N ASP A 225 7.98 29.54 -14.08
CA ASP A 225 9.30 29.40 -13.46
C ASP A 225 9.22 28.74 -12.07
N SER A 226 8.05 28.77 -11.41
CA SER A 226 7.81 28.17 -10.10
C SER A 226 6.36 27.70 -9.90
N SER A 227 6.13 26.80 -8.93
CA SER A 227 4.77 26.36 -8.56
C SER A 227 3.94 27.45 -7.90
N ALA A 228 4.56 28.34 -7.12
CA ALA A 228 3.89 29.52 -6.55
C ALA A 228 3.36 30.46 -7.64
N GLU A 229 4.18 30.77 -8.66
CA GLU A 229 3.74 31.58 -9.80
C GLU A 229 2.61 30.89 -10.57
N ALA A 230 2.73 29.58 -10.82
CA ALA A 230 1.68 28.81 -11.50
C ALA A 230 0.35 28.87 -10.71
N TYR A 231 0.41 28.80 -9.38
CA TYR A 231 -0.75 28.91 -8.50
C TYR A 231 -1.41 30.28 -8.64
N ASP A 232 -0.67 31.36 -8.43
CA ASP A 232 -1.17 32.73 -8.51
C ASP A 232 -1.72 33.06 -9.90
N ALA A 233 -0.99 32.65 -10.94
CA ALA A 233 -1.40 32.83 -12.32
C ALA A 233 -2.76 32.16 -12.59
N SER A 234 -2.96 30.92 -12.12
CA SER A 234 -4.22 30.20 -12.30
C SER A 234 -5.44 30.89 -11.65
N GLN A 235 -5.22 31.76 -10.65
CA GLN A 235 -6.27 32.56 -10.00
C GLN A 235 -6.54 33.91 -10.67
N CYS A 236 -5.52 34.50 -11.30
CA CYS A 236 -5.56 35.90 -11.72
C CYS A 236 -5.57 36.11 -13.24
N ARG A 237 -5.18 35.11 -14.03
CA ARG A 237 -5.06 35.24 -15.48
C ARG A 237 -6.24 34.62 -16.22
N ASP A 238 -6.94 35.45 -16.99
CA ASP A 238 -8.09 35.04 -17.80
C ASP A 238 -7.75 34.12 -18.98
N ASP A 239 -6.47 34.05 -19.37
CA ASP A 239 -6.01 33.18 -20.46
C ASP A 239 -5.74 31.74 -20.02
N ILE A 240 -5.75 31.46 -18.72
CA ILE A 240 -5.64 30.11 -18.15
C ILE A 240 -7.05 29.62 -17.84
N ARG A 241 -7.43 28.49 -18.41
CA ARG A 241 -8.78 27.95 -18.35
C ARG A 241 -8.83 26.63 -17.62
N ASP A 242 -10.01 26.32 -17.10
CA ASP A 242 -10.33 25.01 -16.53
C ASP A 242 -9.93 23.89 -17.50
N GLY A 243 -9.14 22.94 -17.00
CA GLY A 243 -8.53 21.84 -17.73
C GLY A 243 -7.22 22.15 -18.45
N ASP A 244 -6.68 23.36 -18.39
CA ASP A 244 -5.36 23.65 -18.95
C ASP A 244 -4.25 22.92 -18.19
N VAL A 245 -3.17 22.59 -18.90
CA VAL A 245 -1.96 21.97 -18.35
C VAL A 245 -1.02 23.07 -17.87
N LEU A 246 -0.53 22.94 -16.64
CA LEU A 246 0.48 23.83 -16.06
C LEU A 246 1.79 23.05 -15.93
N VAL A 247 2.89 23.63 -16.41
CA VAL A 247 4.20 22.99 -16.45
C VAL A 247 5.20 23.87 -15.70
N VAL A 248 5.90 23.29 -14.71
CA VAL A 248 6.97 23.97 -13.96
C VAL A 248 8.26 23.15 -14.11
N PRO A 249 9.03 23.34 -15.18
CA PRO A 249 10.16 22.47 -15.51
C PRO A 249 11.26 22.45 -14.44
N SER A 250 11.52 23.59 -13.80
CA SER A 250 12.52 23.77 -12.74
C SER A 250 12.26 22.90 -11.51
N GLU A 251 10.99 22.62 -11.23
CA GLU A 251 10.53 21.81 -10.09
C GLU A 251 10.12 20.39 -10.49
N GLY A 252 10.16 20.07 -11.78
CA GLY A 252 9.70 18.80 -12.32
C GLY A 252 8.20 18.56 -12.15
N ILE A 253 7.39 19.63 -12.14
CA ILE A 253 5.96 19.55 -11.89
C ILE A 253 5.18 19.66 -13.20
N VAL A 254 4.21 18.76 -13.38
CA VAL A 254 3.16 18.89 -14.39
C VAL A 254 1.81 18.75 -13.70
N ALA A 255 0.93 19.71 -13.91
CA ALA A 255 -0.36 19.82 -13.26
C ALA A 255 -1.49 20.06 -14.28
N ILE A 256 -2.73 19.89 -13.83
CA ILE A 256 -3.91 20.36 -14.55
C ILE A 256 -4.65 21.37 -13.68
N LEU A 257 -5.30 22.35 -14.30
CA LEU A 257 -6.21 23.24 -13.58
C LEU A 257 -7.58 22.55 -13.44
N ASN A 258 -7.99 22.21 -12.23
CA ASN A 258 -9.33 21.71 -11.93
C ASN A 258 -10.16 22.84 -11.33
N ARG A 259 -11.00 23.47 -12.15
CA ARG A 259 -11.73 24.71 -11.84
C ARG A 259 -10.76 25.84 -11.53
N ALA A 260 -10.66 26.20 -10.26
CA ALA A 260 -9.72 27.20 -9.74
C ALA A 260 -8.61 26.55 -8.90
N TRP A 261 -8.43 25.23 -8.97
CA TRP A 261 -7.52 24.50 -8.09
C TRP A 261 -6.48 23.77 -8.96
N PRO A 262 -5.27 24.35 -9.13
CA PRO A 262 -4.21 23.67 -9.86
C PRO A 262 -3.75 22.46 -9.06
N ALA A 263 -3.77 21.29 -9.69
CA ALA A 263 -3.43 20.02 -9.05
C ALA A 263 -2.34 19.28 -9.82
N ALA A 264 -1.25 18.97 -9.13
CA ALA A 264 -0.10 18.27 -9.67
C ALA A 264 -0.45 16.81 -10.02
N LEU A 265 0.00 16.37 -11.19
CA LEU A 265 -0.07 14.98 -11.65
C LEU A 265 1.25 14.23 -11.50
N THR A 266 2.34 14.94 -11.23
CA THR A 266 3.68 14.41 -10.92
C THR A 266 3.82 14.06 -9.44
N ALA A 267 4.84 13.25 -9.10
CA ALA A 267 5.10 12.89 -7.70
C ALA A 267 5.50 14.11 -6.83
N VAL A 268 6.24 15.05 -7.41
CA VAL A 268 6.51 16.36 -6.81
C VAL A 268 5.35 17.29 -7.14
N HIS A 269 4.85 18.03 -6.15
CA HIS A 269 3.70 18.93 -6.30
C HIS A 269 3.99 20.39 -5.93
N GLY A 270 5.09 20.69 -5.23
CA GLY A 270 5.41 22.06 -4.80
C GLY A 270 4.25 22.67 -4.00
N GLU A 271 3.88 23.90 -4.33
CA GLU A 271 2.74 24.63 -3.75
C GLU A 271 1.37 24.24 -4.36
N LEU A 272 1.33 23.32 -5.33
CA LEU A 272 0.08 22.90 -5.98
C LEU A 272 -0.64 21.82 -5.16
N HIS A 273 -1.94 21.67 -5.38
CA HIS A 273 -2.74 20.63 -4.74
C HIS A 273 -2.39 19.24 -5.26
N THR A 274 -2.72 18.21 -4.49
CA THR A 274 -2.72 16.81 -4.93
C THR A 274 -4.15 16.33 -5.14
N LEU A 275 -4.31 15.30 -5.97
CA LEU A 275 -5.61 14.67 -6.21
C LEU A 275 -5.73 13.38 -5.41
N THR A 276 -6.93 13.13 -4.87
CA THR A 276 -7.27 11.87 -4.19
C THR A 276 -7.85 10.82 -5.12
N ALA A 277 -8.14 11.19 -6.38
CA ALA A 277 -8.62 10.31 -7.44
C ALA A 277 -7.82 10.55 -8.73
N ALA A 278 -7.80 9.59 -9.64
CA ALA A 278 -7.10 9.80 -10.90
C ALA A 278 -7.76 10.93 -11.69
N ALA A 279 -6.95 11.87 -12.17
CA ALA A 279 -7.43 13.04 -12.90
C ALA A 279 -8.35 12.70 -14.08
N GLY A 280 -8.13 11.55 -14.71
CA GLY A 280 -8.94 11.04 -15.83
C GLY A 280 -10.35 10.57 -15.44
N ASP A 281 -10.67 10.46 -14.14
CA ASP A 281 -11.99 10.06 -13.65
C ASP A 281 -12.76 11.22 -13.02
N ILE A 282 -12.08 12.35 -12.77
CA ILE A 282 -12.69 13.53 -12.14
C ILE A 282 -13.82 14.04 -13.04
N GLU A 283 -14.98 14.32 -12.42
CA GLU A 283 -16.18 14.82 -13.10
C GLU A 283 -16.61 13.93 -14.29
N GLY A 284 -16.50 12.61 -14.17
CA GLY A 284 -16.89 11.68 -15.23
C GLY A 284 -15.92 11.66 -16.41
N GLY A 285 -14.66 12.00 -16.17
CA GLY A 285 -13.59 12.01 -17.17
C GLY A 285 -13.51 13.27 -18.02
N ARG A 286 -14.09 14.37 -17.54
CA ARG A 286 -14.07 15.68 -18.19
C ARG A 286 -12.66 16.16 -18.58
N TYR A 287 -11.66 15.79 -17.81
CA TYR A 287 -10.26 16.19 -17.97
C TYR A 287 -9.40 15.17 -18.74
N LYS A 288 -10.00 14.19 -19.43
CA LYS A 288 -9.26 13.14 -20.12
C LYS A 288 -8.19 13.70 -21.08
N ALA A 289 -8.56 14.66 -21.93
CA ALA A 289 -7.60 15.29 -22.84
C ALA A 289 -6.50 16.07 -22.10
N SER A 290 -6.84 16.73 -20.99
CA SER A 290 -5.89 17.42 -20.10
C SER A 290 -4.85 16.45 -19.52
N VAL A 291 -5.28 15.28 -19.07
CA VAL A 291 -4.40 14.22 -18.55
C VAL A 291 -3.49 13.67 -19.63
N GLU A 292 -4.00 13.43 -20.84
CA GLU A 292 -3.19 12.99 -21.99
C GLU A 292 -2.13 14.05 -22.35
N ALA A 293 -2.51 15.33 -22.40
CA ALA A 293 -1.59 16.42 -22.67
C ALA A 293 -0.54 16.59 -21.56
N ALA A 294 -0.94 16.46 -20.30
CA ALA A 294 -0.05 16.48 -19.14
C ALA A 294 0.93 15.29 -19.16
N ALA A 295 0.48 14.08 -19.49
CA ALA A 295 1.34 12.91 -19.62
C ALA A 295 2.40 13.10 -20.72
N GLN A 296 2.02 13.71 -21.86
CA GLN A 296 2.97 14.07 -22.90
C GLN A 296 3.97 15.15 -22.45
N ALA A 297 3.52 16.12 -21.66
CA ALA A 297 4.40 17.15 -21.09
C ALA A 297 5.40 16.54 -20.10
N ALA A 298 4.94 15.64 -19.23
CA ALA A 298 5.79 14.91 -18.29
C ALA A 298 6.85 14.07 -19.02
N ALA A 299 6.45 13.34 -20.06
CA ALA A 299 7.37 12.57 -20.91
C ALA A 299 8.42 13.46 -21.61
N ARG A 300 8.07 14.68 -22.04
CA ARG A 300 9.04 15.62 -22.63
C ARG A 300 10.05 16.16 -21.62
N LEU A 301 9.66 16.24 -20.36
CA LEU A 301 10.52 16.70 -19.25
C LEU A 301 11.31 15.56 -18.60
N ASP A 302 11.08 14.31 -19.01
CA ASP A 302 11.62 13.11 -18.34
C ASP A 302 11.28 13.07 -16.84
N VAL A 303 10.04 13.47 -16.50
CA VAL A 303 9.52 13.43 -15.12
C VAL A 303 8.41 12.40 -15.00
N GLU A 304 8.39 11.72 -13.85
CA GLU A 304 7.46 10.63 -13.59
C GLU A 304 6.11 11.16 -13.06
N LEU A 305 5.00 10.72 -13.68
CA LEU A 305 3.67 10.95 -13.11
C LEU A 305 3.55 10.21 -11.77
N ALA A 306 2.80 10.81 -10.83
CA ALA A 306 2.41 10.11 -9.61
C ALA A 306 1.68 8.81 -9.99
N PRO A 307 1.89 7.69 -9.24
CA PRO A 307 1.30 6.40 -9.58
C PRO A 307 -0.20 6.43 -9.88
N LEU A 308 -0.95 7.27 -9.16
CA LEU A 308 -2.39 7.48 -9.35
C LEU A 308 -2.77 7.97 -10.77
N HIS A 309 -1.88 8.72 -11.41
CA HIS A 309 -2.11 9.39 -12.69
C HIS A 309 -1.39 8.75 -13.86
N ARG A 310 -0.54 7.73 -13.62
CA ARG A 310 0.08 6.99 -14.71
C ARG A 310 -1.02 6.38 -15.56
N PRO A 311 -0.97 6.53 -16.90
CA PRO A 311 -1.80 5.74 -17.78
C PRO A 311 -1.45 4.28 -17.52
N VAL A 312 -2.31 3.57 -16.80
CA VAL A 312 -2.15 2.13 -16.65
C VAL A 312 -2.38 1.55 -18.03
N GLU A 313 -1.38 0.89 -18.59
CA GLU A 313 -1.60 0.11 -19.80
C GLU A 313 -2.82 -0.77 -19.55
N PRO A 314 -3.90 -0.63 -20.34
CA PRO A 314 -5.14 -1.29 -20.01
C PRO A 314 -4.90 -2.79 -20.16
N TYR A 315 -4.95 -3.48 -19.02
CA TYR A 315 -5.19 -4.90 -18.98
C TYR A 315 -6.49 -5.17 -19.75
N ALA A 316 -6.37 -5.76 -20.93
CA ALA A 316 -7.50 -6.14 -21.75
C ALA A 316 -8.09 -7.47 -21.25
N ALA A 317 -9.38 -7.70 -21.53
CA ALA A 317 -9.97 -9.01 -21.31
C ALA A 317 -9.17 -10.08 -22.08
N GLY A 318 -8.72 -11.12 -21.39
CA GLY A 318 -7.84 -12.17 -21.91
C GLY A 318 -6.36 -11.99 -21.57
N ASP A 319 -5.92 -10.80 -21.12
CA ASP A 319 -4.55 -10.61 -20.65
C ASP A 319 -4.24 -11.51 -19.45
N ARG A 320 -2.98 -11.94 -19.35
CA ARG A 320 -2.46 -12.75 -18.25
C ARG A 320 -1.66 -11.86 -17.29
N PHE A 321 -1.77 -12.10 -15.99
CA PHE A 321 -1.03 -11.35 -14.98
C PHE A 321 -0.62 -12.24 -13.80
N VAL A 322 0.52 -11.94 -13.20
CA VAL A 322 1.00 -12.54 -11.95
C VAL A 322 0.49 -11.70 -10.80
N CYS A 323 -0.28 -12.31 -9.92
CA CYS A 323 -0.80 -11.71 -8.70
C CYS A 323 0.30 -11.52 -7.65
N SER A 324 0.06 -10.68 -6.65
CA SER A 324 0.95 -10.49 -5.49
C SER A 324 1.23 -11.76 -4.66
N ASP A 325 0.43 -12.83 -4.82
CA ASP A 325 0.66 -14.14 -4.20
C ASP A 325 1.49 -15.10 -5.09
N GLY A 326 1.92 -14.64 -6.27
CA GLY A 326 2.65 -15.41 -7.27
C GLY A 326 1.78 -16.25 -8.20
N SER A 327 0.48 -16.39 -7.92
CA SER A 327 -0.44 -17.11 -8.82
C SER A 327 -0.65 -16.32 -10.11
N THR A 328 -0.95 -17.01 -11.21
CA THR A 328 -1.21 -16.35 -12.50
C THR A 328 -2.68 -16.43 -12.87
N ARG A 329 -3.28 -15.28 -13.20
CA ARG A 329 -4.71 -15.16 -13.52
C ARG A 329 -4.92 -14.58 -14.90
N THR A 330 -6.13 -14.74 -15.42
CA THR A 330 -6.59 -14.12 -16.66
C THR A 330 -7.57 -13.02 -16.33
N VAL A 331 -7.37 -11.84 -16.91
CA VAL A 331 -8.26 -10.70 -16.77
C VAL A 331 -9.57 -11.01 -17.51
N ALA A 332 -10.68 -11.04 -16.78
CA ALA A 332 -12.02 -11.06 -17.37
C ALA A 332 -12.46 -9.66 -17.77
N HIS A 333 -12.25 -8.68 -16.89
CA HIS A 333 -12.36 -7.25 -17.17
C HIS A 333 -11.51 -6.47 -16.17
N ALA A 334 -11.20 -5.22 -16.49
CA ALA A 334 -10.55 -4.30 -15.58
C ALA A 334 -11.49 -3.11 -15.31
N GLU A 335 -11.60 -2.71 -14.06
CA GLU A 335 -12.40 -1.55 -13.64
C GLU A 335 -11.59 -0.68 -12.70
N ARG A 336 -11.84 0.63 -12.69
CA ARG A 336 -11.21 1.51 -11.71
C ARG A 336 -12.14 1.68 -10.52
N GLY A 337 -11.62 1.35 -9.34
CA GLY A 337 -12.35 1.45 -8.09
C GLY A 337 -12.56 2.90 -7.66
N ARG A 338 -13.41 3.11 -6.65
CA ARG A 338 -13.60 4.42 -6.01
C ARG A 338 -12.35 4.95 -5.33
N ASP A 339 -11.43 4.05 -4.98
CA ASP A 339 -10.10 4.34 -4.45
C ASP A 339 -9.11 4.81 -5.53
N GLY A 340 -9.55 4.93 -6.78
CA GLY A 340 -8.72 5.33 -7.91
C GLY A 340 -7.77 4.23 -8.41
N HIS A 341 -7.72 3.06 -7.77
CA HIS A 341 -6.89 1.96 -8.20
C HIS A 341 -7.56 1.17 -9.34
N LEU A 342 -6.77 0.65 -10.28
CA LEU A 342 -7.26 -0.27 -11.30
C LEU A 342 -7.36 -1.67 -10.69
N TRP A 343 -8.54 -2.26 -10.72
CA TRP A 343 -8.85 -3.61 -10.27
C TRP A 343 -9.01 -4.54 -11.47
N LEU A 344 -8.33 -5.68 -11.43
CA LEU A 344 -8.34 -6.75 -12.40
C LEU A 344 -9.26 -7.86 -11.90
N HIS A 345 -10.41 -8.01 -12.54
CA HIS A 345 -11.39 -9.02 -12.18
C HIS A 345 -11.12 -10.30 -12.97
N THR A 346 -11.15 -11.45 -12.30
CA THR A 346 -10.97 -12.75 -12.94
C THR A 346 -12.33 -13.43 -13.15
N ALA A 347 -12.38 -14.43 -14.03
CA ALA A 347 -13.60 -15.21 -14.27
C ALA A 347 -14.09 -15.98 -13.03
N GLU A 348 -13.20 -16.20 -12.05
CA GLU A 348 -13.47 -16.87 -10.78
C GLU A 348 -14.12 -15.93 -9.75
N GLY A 349 -14.31 -14.65 -10.10
CA GLY A 349 -14.91 -13.65 -9.21
C GLY A 349 -13.93 -13.00 -8.24
N SER A 350 -12.62 -13.23 -8.41
CA SER A 350 -11.59 -12.53 -7.62
C SER A 350 -11.24 -11.18 -8.24
N ALA A 351 -10.85 -10.20 -7.43
CA ALA A 351 -10.40 -8.89 -7.87
C ALA A 351 -8.99 -8.59 -7.32
N TRP A 352 -8.11 -8.10 -8.19
CA TRP A 352 -6.70 -7.87 -7.87
C TRP A 352 -6.28 -6.47 -8.27
N ARG A 353 -5.48 -5.81 -7.44
CA ARG A 353 -4.92 -4.52 -7.81
C ARG A 353 -3.91 -4.66 -8.94
N ALA A 354 -4.08 -3.88 -10.00
CA ALA A 354 -3.21 -3.92 -11.18
C ALA A 354 -1.79 -3.42 -10.88
N ASP A 355 -1.64 -2.47 -9.96
CA ASP A 355 -0.33 -1.93 -9.54
C ASP A 355 0.44 -2.87 -8.60
N ARG A 356 -0.20 -3.95 -8.14
CA ARG A 356 0.41 -5.06 -7.40
C ARG A 356 0.49 -6.35 -8.23
N SER A 357 0.26 -6.22 -9.54
CA SER A 357 0.23 -7.32 -10.49
C SER A 357 1.21 -7.05 -11.62
N GLU A 358 1.87 -8.08 -12.12
CA GLU A 358 2.77 -7.98 -13.26
C GLU A 358 2.10 -8.59 -14.50
N LYS A 359 2.00 -7.82 -15.60
CA LYS A 359 1.45 -8.34 -16.85
C LYS A 359 2.40 -9.37 -17.44
N VAL A 360 1.87 -10.55 -17.75
CA VAL A 360 2.66 -11.61 -18.37
C VAL A 360 2.83 -11.28 -19.85
N ASP A 361 4.08 -11.12 -20.29
CA ASP A 361 4.41 -11.06 -21.71
C ASP A 361 4.03 -12.39 -22.36
N VAL A 362 3.07 -12.40 -23.28
CA VAL A 362 2.63 -13.60 -24.02
C VAL A 362 3.36 -13.77 -25.37
N SER A 363 4.21 -12.82 -25.77
CA SER A 363 4.87 -12.84 -27.07
C SER A 363 5.93 -13.94 -27.19
N ARG A 364 6.44 -14.46 -26.07
CA ARG A 364 7.50 -15.48 -26.03
C ARG A 364 6.98 -16.91 -25.86
N VAL A 365 5.67 -17.14 -25.94
CA VAL A 365 5.05 -18.49 -25.83
C VAL A 365 5.69 -19.48 -26.81
N ASP A 366 5.87 -19.08 -28.08
CA ASP A 366 6.50 -19.93 -29.10
C ASP A 366 7.98 -20.21 -28.81
N GLU A 367 8.71 -19.24 -28.26
CA GLU A 367 10.10 -19.40 -27.86
C GLU A 367 10.24 -20.41 -26.72
N ALA A 368 9.43 -20.24 -25.67
CA ALA A 368 9.39 -21.13 -24.51
C ALA A 368 8.95 -22.54 -24.90
N HIS A 369 7.96 -22.69 -25.78
CA HIS A 369 7.56 -23.98 -26.31
C HIS A 369 8.71 -24.69 -27.03
N ARG A 370 9.47 -23.98 -27.88
CA ARG A 370 10.67 -24.53 -28.52
C ARG A 370 11.75 -24.89 -27.49
N ALA A 371 11.97 -24.07 -26.47
CA ALA A 371 12.95 -24.33 -25.41
C ALA A 371 12.60 -25.60 -24.63
N ALA A 372 11.36 -25.75 -24.19
CA ALA A 372 10.88 -26.95 -23.51
C ALA A 372 11.12 -28.22 -24.35
N ARG A 373 10.82 -28.18 -25.65
CA ARG A 373 11.07 -29.31 -26.55
C ARG A 373 12.55 -29.63 -26.73
N ARG A 374 13.41 -28.61 -26.91
CA ARG A 374 14.87 -28.81 -27.04
C ARG A 374 15.47 -29.42 -25.78
N ALA A 375 15.15 -28.84 -24.62
CA ALA A 375 15.64 -29.31 -23.33
C ALA A 375 15.16 -30.76 -23.05
N ALA A 376 13.89 -31.06 -23.31
CA ALA A 376 13.35 -32.41 -23.19
C ALA A 376 13.97 -33.40 -24.18
N ALA A 377 14.37 -32.97 -25.37
CA ALA A 377 15.12 -33.82 -26.31
C ALA A 377 16.52 -34.14 -25.77
N ALA A 378 17.24 -33.13 -25.27
CA ALA A 378 18.58 -33.31 -24.68
C ALA A 378 18.59 -34.32 -23.51
N LEU A 379 17.55 -34.28 -22.66
CA LEU A 379 17.37 -35.24 -21.55
C LEU A 379 17.03 -36.67 -22.02
N ARG A 380 16.57 -36.85 -23.25
CA ARG A 380 16.19 -38.16 -23.80
C ARG A 380 17.28 -38.80 -24.65
N THR A 381 17.98 -38.00 -25.46
CA THR A 381 18.90 -38.51 -26.50
C THR A 381 20.30 -38.79 -25.99
N SER A 382 20.65 -38.29 -24.81
CA SER A 382 22.00 -38.45 -24.28
C SER A 382 22.16 -39.82 -23.60
N PRO A 383 23.16 -40.67 -23.96
CA PRO A 383 23.75 -41.58 -22.96
C PRO A 383 24.12 -40.73 -21.73
N PRO A 384 24.01 -41.22 -20.48
CA PRO A 384 23.87 -40.39 -19.28
C PRO A 384 24.66 -39.10 -19.44
N PRO A 385 23.99 -37.97 -19.71
CA PRO A 385 24.67 -36.74 -20.06
C PRO A 385 25.66 -36.44 -18.93
N ALA A 386 26.77 -35.77 -19.25
CA ALA A 386 27.60 -35.24 -18.16
C ALA A 386 26.67 -34.50 -17.20
N ASP A 387 26.84 -34.69 -15.89
CA ASP A 387 25.86 -34.24 -14.88
C ASP A 387 25.50 -32.75 -15.07
N ASP A 388 26.46 -31.94 -15.53
CA ASP A 388 26.29 -30.54 -15.88
C ASP A 388 25.33 -30.29 -17.06
N GLU A 389 25.40 -31.07 -18.14
CA GLU A 389 24.49 -30.96 -19.30
C GLU A 389 23.05 -31.34 -18.91
N ALA A 390 22.92 -32.38 -18.08
CA ALA A 390 21.63 -32.81 -17.54
C ALA A 390 21.00 -31.70 -16.68
N ALA A 391 21.79 -31.12 -15.78
CA ALA A 391 21.35 -30.04 -14.90
C ALA A 391 20.94 -28.79 -15.68
N VAL A 392 21.71 -28.41 -16.71
CA VAL A 392 21.38 -27.29 -17.60
C VAL A 392 20.06 -27.54 -18.32
N ALA A 393 19.87 -28.72 -18.92
CA ALA A 393 18.65 -29.06 -19.63
C ALA A 393 17.42 -29.15 -18.69
N ILE A 394 17.59 -29.69 -17.48
CA ILE A 394 16.52 -29.71 -16.46
C ILE A 394 16.09 -28.28 -16.06
N ARG A 395 17.06 -27.36 -15.92
CA ARG A 395 16.79 -25.96 -15.61
C ARG A 395 16.09 -25.24 -16.77
N GLU A 396 16.60 -25.35 -18.00
CA GLU A 396 15.96 -24.75 -19.19
C GLU A 396 14.53 -25.29 -19.37
N LEU A 397 14.32 -26.60 -19.17
CA LEU A 397 13.00 -27.21 -19.21
C LEU A 397 12.08 -26.64 -18.11
N GLY A 398 12.57 -26.50 -16.88
CA GLY A 398 11.82 -25.92 -15.78
C GLY A 398 11.41 -24.47 -16.03
N GLU A 399 12.34 -23.64 -16.51
CA GLU A 399 12.07 -22.23 -16.85
C GLU A 399 11.03 -22.10 -17.97
N ALA A 400 11.19 -22.89 -19.04
CA ALA A 400 10.26 -22.90 -20.16
C ALA A 400 8.85 -23.35 -19.74
N LEU A 401 8.73 -24.43 -18.95
CA LEU A 401 7.44 -24.92 -18.47
C LEU A 401 6.78 -23.93 -17.50
N ARG A 402 7.54 -23.30 -16.60
CA ARG A 402 7.03 -22.25 -15.71
C ARG A 402 6.45 -21.09 -16.52
N TYR A 403 7.21 -20.60 -17.49
CA TYR A 403 6.75 -19.52 -18.34
C TYR A 403 5.49 -19.90 -19.13
N LEU A 404 5.42 -21.13 -19.68
CA LEU A 404 4.21 -21.60 -20.35
C LEU A 404 3.01 -21.71 -19.40
N ALA A 405 3.20 -22.16 -18.16
CA ALA A 405 2.13 -22.19 -17.15
C ALA A 405 1.57 -20.78 -16.89
N GLN A 406 2.44 -19.77 -16.87
CA GLN A 406 2.04 -18.39 -16.65
C GLN A 406 1.38 -17.78 -17.91
N ALA A 407 2.05 -17.86 -19.05
CA ALA A 407 1.68 -17.18 -20.29
C ALA A 407 0.61 -17.90 -21.12
N SER A 408 0.61 -19.23 -21.15
CA SER A 408 -0.32 -20.03 -21.96
C SER A 408 -0.55 -21.43 -21.38
N PRO A 409 -1.46 -21.56 -20.39
CA PRO A 409 -1.83 -22.85 -19.80
C PRO A 409 -2.27 -23.89 -20.85
N THR A 410 -2.98 -23.46 -21.90
CA THR A 410 -3.39 -24.33 -22.99
C THR A 410 -2.21 -24.92 -23.76
N THR A 411 -1.17 -24.14 -24.02
CA THR A 411 0.06 -24.64 -24.67
C THR A 411 0.79 -25.64 -23.77
N LEU A 412 0.79 -25.41 -22.45
CA LEU A 412 1.33 -26.36 -21.48
C LEU A 412 0.51 -27.65 -21.45
N ASP A 413 -0.81 -27.58 -21.49
CA ASP A 413 -1.70 -28.74 -21.53
C ASP A 413 -1.50 -29.56 -22.81
N ASP A 414 -1.39 -28.91 -23.97
CA ASP A 414 -1.09 -29.56 -25.25
C ASP A 414 0.26 -30.27 -25.22
N LEU A 415 1.27 -29.61 -24.65
CA LEU A 415 2.60 -30.19 -24.45
C LEU A 415 2.54 -31.39 -23.51
N SER A 416 1.75 -31.31 -22.44
CA SER A 416 1.53 -32.36 -21.45
C SER A 416 0.81 -33.57 -22.06
N ALA A 417 -0.24 -33.35 -22.85
CA ALA A 417 -1.00 -34.38 -23.52
C ALA A 417 -0.14 -35.18 -24.52
N GLY A 418 0.85 -34.52 -25.13
CA GLY A 418 1.84 -35.14 -26.00
C GLY A 418 3.01 -35.84 -25.30
N CYS A 419 3.10 -35.78 -23.96
CA CYS A 419 4.16 -36.41 -23.18
C CYS A 419 3.82 -37.87 -22.84
N THR A 420 4.63 -38.83 -23.30
CA THR A 420 4.54 -40.24 -22.83
C THR A 420 5.58 -40.58 -21.76
N ARG A 421 6.49 -39.65 -21.42
CA ARG A 421 7.56 -39.86 -20.45
C ARG A 421 7.70 -38.67 -19.49
N ARG A 422 8.02 -38.99 -18.23
CA ARG A 422 8.48 -38.03 -17.22
C ARG A 422 9.94 -38.30 -16.87
N VAL A 423 10.70 -37.25 -16.57
CA VAL A 423 12.07 -37.30 -16.06
C VAL A 423 12.00 -37.14 -14.55
N VAL A 424 12.73 -37.98 -13.83
CA VAL A 424 12.83 -37.91 -12.37
C VAL A 424 14.11 -37.15 -12.01
N ALA A 425 14.00 -36.12 -11.19
CA ALA A 425 15.13 -35.31 -10.74
C ALA A 425 14.91 -34.81 -9.31
N GLU A 426 16.00 -34.57 -8.58
CA GLU A 426 15.97 -33.85 -7.31
C GLU A 426 16.03 -32.35 -7.59
N LEU A 427 15.01 -31.60 -7.18
CA LEU A 427 14.88 -30.17 -7.45
C LEU A 427 14.56 -29.39 -6.19
N PRO A 428 15.13 -28.19 -5.99
CA PRO A 428 14.66 -27.32 -4.91
C PRO A 428 13.19 -26.96 -5.13
N ARG A 429 12.42 -26.74 -4.06
CA ARG A 429 10.99 -26.39 -4.16
C ARG A 429 10.70 -25.19 -5.05
N LEU A 430 11.58 -24.17 -5.05
CA LEU A 430 11.47 -23.01 -5.94
C LEU A 430 11.56 -23.36 -7.43
N ALA A 431 12.17 -24.50 -7.77
CA ALA A 431 12.27 -24.99 -9.13
C ALA A 431 11.07 -25.84 -9.56
N VAL A 432 10.16 -26.21 -8.65
CA VAL A 432 8.91 -26.93 -8.97
C VAL A 432 7.99 -26.02 -9.79
N VAL A 433 7.30 -26.60 -10.77
CA VAL A 433 6.38 -25.88 -11.67
C VAL A 433 5.03 -26.59 -11.77
N PRO A 434 3.96 -25.89 -12.18
CA PRO A 434 2.68 -26.52 -12.48
C PRO A 434 2.82 -27.68 -13.48
N GLY A 435 2.14 -28.79 -13.20
CA GLY A 435 2.19 -30.04 -13.99
C GLY A 435 3.26 -31.05 -13.54
N ASP A 436 4.21 -30.65 -12.69
CA ASP A 436 5.12 -31.57 -12.01
C ASP A 436 4.35 -32.55 -11.11
N ILE A 437 4.94 -33.72 -10.86
CA ILE A 437 4.54 -34.62 -9.77
C ILE A 437 5.65 -34.60 -8.74
N ILE A 438 5.36 -34.16 -7.53
CA ILE A 438 6.32 -34.20 -6.42
C ILE A 438 6.09 -35.44 -5.56
N HIS A 439 7.17 -36.02 -5.04
CA HIS A 439 7.12 -37.07 -4.04
C HIS A 439 7.28 -36.43 -2.67
N MET A 440 6.20 -36.39 -1.90
CA MET A 440 6.19 -35.74 -0.58
C MET A 440 5.28 -36.53 0.35
N LEU A 441 5.67 -36.68 1.62
CA LEU A 441 4.90 -37.46 2.61
C LEU A 441 4.66 -38.93 2.20
N GLY A 442 5.56 -39.51 1.39
CA GLY A 442 5.44 -40.88 0.91
C GLY A 442 4.36 -41.11 -0.16
N VAL A 443 3.84 -40.04 -0.77
CA VAL A 443 2.84 -40.10 -1.84
C VAL A 443 3.28 -39.30 -3.06
N ARG A 444 2.58 -39.49 -4.19
CA ARG A 444 2.75 -38.70 -5.41
C ARG A 444 1.68 -37.62 -5.49
N LEU A 445 2.10 -36.37 -5.71
CA LEU A 445 1.23 -35.21 -5.72
C LEU A 445 1.39 -34.41 -7.02
N HIS A 446 0.31 -34.25 -7.78
CA HIS A 446 0.24 -33.30 -8.88
C HIS A 446 0.30 -31.88 -8.35
N VAL A 447 1.21 -31.08 -8.90
CA VAL A 447 1.30 -29.65 -8.64
C VAL A 447 0.35 -28.93 -9.60
N LEU A 448 -0.69 -28.31 -9.04
CA LEU A 448 -1.70 -27.58 -9.79
C LEU A 448 -1.26 -26.13 -10.01
N ASP A 449 -0.71 -25.51 -8.98
CA ASP A 449 -0.18 -24.15 -9.02
C ASP A 449 0.96 -23.99 -8.00
N THR A 450 1.79 -22.97 -8.19
CA THR A 450 2.89 -22.63 -7.29
C THR A 450 3.10 -21.13 -7.25
N GLY A 451 3.53 -20.59 -6.11
CA GLY A 451 3.86 -19.18 -6.01
C GLY A 451 4.75 -18.86 -4.82
N VAL A 452 5.07 -17.57 -4.69
CA VAL A 452 5.72 -17.01 -3.52
C VAL A 452 4.79 -15.95 -2.95
N GLN A 453 4.36 -16.16 -1.71
CA GLN A 453 3.48 -15.25 -1.01
C GLN A 453 4.32 -14.35 -0.09
N ASN A 454 4.18 -13.04 -0.29
CA ASN A 454 4.69 -12.01 0.62
C ASN A 454 3.53 -11.52 1.50
N ALA A 455 3.39 -12.06 2.70
CA ALA A 455 2.43 -11.51 3.67
C ALA A 455 3.06 -10.30 4.39
N HIS A 456 2.27 -9.25 4.64
CA HIS A 456 2.75 -7.98 5.18
C HIS A 456 3.46 -8.19 6.53
N GLY A 457 4.79 -8.07 6.54
CA GLY A 457 5.62 -8.24 7.73
C GLY A 457 6.02 -9.68 8.05
N GLU A 458 5.61 -10.67 7.26
CA GLU A 458 6.04 -12.06 7.42
C GLU A 458 7.17 -12.42 6.45
N THR A 459 8.00 -13.38 6.84
CA THR A 459 8.99 -13.98 5.93
C THR A 459 8.29 -14.57 4.70
N PRO A 460 8.79 -14.31 3.48
CA PRO A 460 8.18 -14.80 2.25
C PRO A 460 8.08 -16.33 2.27
N ARG A 461 6.96 -16.87 1.78
CA ARG A 461 6.70 -18.32 1.77
C ARG A 461 6.46 -18.81 0.35
N TRP A 462 7.21 -19.85 -0.04
CA TRP A 462 6.87 -20.63 -1.22
C TRP A 462 5.65 -21.48 -0.90
N TRP A 463 4.75 -21.61 -1.85
CA TRP A 463 3.61 -22.51 -1.75
C TRP A 463 3.38 -23.29 -3.04
N ALA A 464 2.77 -24.46 -2.91
CA ALA A 464 2.23 -25.25 -4.01
C ALA A 464 0.83 -25.72 -3.67
N GLU A 465 -0.11 -25.53 -4.60
CA GLU A 465 -1.40 -26.20 -4.57
C GLU A 465 -1.23 -27.58 -5.19
N VAL A 466 -1.60 -28.62 -4.44
CA VAL A 466 -1.30 -30.00 -4.79
C VAL A 466 -2.50 -30.93 -4.65
N HIS A 467 -2.53 -31.99 -5.45
CA HIS A 467 -3.57 -33.03 -5.40
C HIS A 467 -2.97 -34.42 -5.63
N GLY A 468 -3.47 -35.46 -4.94
CA GLY A 468 -2.96 -36.82 -5.13
C GLY A 468 -3.12 -37.31 -6.57
N VAL A 469 -2.09 -37.95 -7.12
CA VAL A 469 -2.06 -38.39 -8.53
C VAL A 469 -3.13 -39.43 -8.82
N ASP A 470 -3.32 -40.38 -7.90
CA ASP A 470 -4.36 -41.40 -8.00
C ASP A 470 -5.24 -41.48 -6.73
N GLU A 471 -6.18 -42.44 -6.71
CA GLU A 471 -7.07 -42.65 -5.58
C GLU A 471 -6.34 -43.07 -4.29
N ALA A 472 -5.23 -43.81 -4.40
CA ALA A 472 -4.44 -44.20 -3.24
C ALA A 472 -3.71 -42.98 -2.66
N ASP A 473 -3.06 -42.18 -3.51
CA ASP A 473 -2.40 -40.94 -3.11
C ASP A 473 -3.38 -39.95 -2.46
N ARG A 474 -4.59 -39.80 -3.03
CA ARG A 474 -5.66 -38.94 -2.49
C ARG A 474 -6.23 -39.43 -1.16
N ARG A 475 -6.18 -40.73 -0.88
CA ARG A 475 -6.58 -41.30 0.41
C ARG A 475 -5.50 -41.19 1.47
N ALA A 476 -4.24 -41.30 1.07
CA ALA A 476 -3.10 -41.13 1.94
C ALA A 476 -2.87 -39.65 2.32
N THR A 477 -3.44 -38.73 1.54
CA THR A 477 -3.46 -37.28 1.82
C THR A 477 -4.88 -36.74 1.90
N TYR A 478 -5.15 -35.56 1.33
CA TYR A 478 -6.47 -34.96 1.27
C TYR A 478 -7.16 -35.35 -0.04
N ARG A 479 -8.47 -35.59 0.05
CA ARG A 479 -9.29 -35.93 -1.13
C ARG A 479 -9.47 -34.75 -2.08
N ALA A 480 -9.38 -33.53 -1.56
CA ALA A 480 -9.45 -32.28 -2.32
C ALA A 480 -8.05 -31.67 -2.49
N PRO A 481 -7.86 -30.77 -3.46
CA PRO A 481 -6.67 -29.94 -3.55
C PRO A 481 -6.38 -29.23 -2.22
N TRP A 482 -5.10 -29.15 -1.87
CA TRP A 482 -4.64 -28.48 -0.64
C TRP A 482 -3.32 -27.76 -0.87
N ARG A 483 -3.00 -26.81 0.01
CA ARG A 483 -1.80 -25.97 -0.12
C ARG A 483 -0.69 -26.43 0.82
N SER A 484 0.48 -26.74 0.26
CA SER A 484 1.73 -26.92 1.00
C SER A 484 2.52 -25.62 0.97
N ALA A 485 3.07 -25.16 2.09
CA ALA A 485 3.84 -23.91 2.14
C ALA A 485 5.01 -23.99 3.13
N ILE A 486 6.15 -23.40 2.75
CA ILE A 486 7.37 -23.32 3.56
C ILE A 486 8.03 -21.96 3.33
N ALA A 487 8.80 -21.46 4.30
CA ALA A 487 9.56 -20.22 4.14
C ALA A 487 10.54 -20.34 2.94
N VAL A 488 10.66 -19.28 2.15
CA VAL A 488 11.45 -19.25 0.91
C VAL A 488 12.92 -19.59 1.17
N GLU A 489 13.46 -19.14 2.30
CA GLU A 489 14.83 -19.45 2.74
C GLU A 489 15.07 -20.96 2.86
N HIS A 490 14.06 -21.74 3.28
CA HIS A 490 14.14 -23.19 3.32
C HIS A 490 13.79 -23.82 1.96
N ALA A 491 12.82 -23.25 1.22
CA ALA A 491 12.42 -23.72 -0.10
C ALA A 491 13.56 -23.72 -1.13
N ALA A 492 14.53 -22.82 -0.97
CA ALA A 492 15.70 -22.72 -1.83
C ALA A 492 16.66 -23.93 -1.69
N TRP A 493 16.68 -24.58 -0.54
CA TRP A 493 17.61 -25.68 -0.24
C TRP A 493 16.93 -27.03 -0.03
N ASP A 494 15.62 -27.06 0.22
CA ASP A 494 14.85 -28.29 0.37
C ASP A 494 14.60 -28.94 -1.00
N LEU A 495 15.29 -30.06 -1.24
CA LEU A 495 15.19 -30.83 -2.48
C LEU A 495 14.01 -31.79 -2.41
N LEU A 496 13.24 -31.86 -3.50
CA LEU A 496 12.18 -32.82 -3.71
C LEU A 496 12.51 -33.72 -4.89
N THR A 497 12.16 -35.00 -4.80
CA THR A 497 12.06 -35.86 -5.98
C THR A 497 10.86 -35.41 -6.82
N VAL A 498 11.12 -34.99 -8.05
CA VAL A 498 10.12 -34.47 -8.99
C VAL A 498 10.08 -35.31 -10.25
N GLU A 499 8.89 -35.74 -10.68
CA GLU A 499 8.64 -36.28 -12.01
C GLU A 499 8.14 -35.17 -12.95
N ARG A 500 9.06 -34.61 -13.72
CA ARG A 500 8.81 -33.52 -14.66
C ARG A 500 8.42 -34.03 -16.05
N LEU A 501 7.50 -33.32 -16.70
CA LEU A 501 7.10 -33.60 -18.08
C LEU A 501 8.27 -33.46 -19.06
N ALA A 502 8.47 -34.46 -19.91
CA ALA A 502 9.48 -34.43 -20.97
C ALA A 502 8.82 -34.74 -22.34
N PRO A 503 8.36 -33.71 -23.08
CA PRO A 503 7.60 -33.89 -24.31
C PRO A 503 8.29 -34.77 -25.35
N THR A 504 7.51 -35.68 -25.92
CA THR A 504 8.05 -36.84 -26.65
C THR A 504 8.11 -36.71 -28.18
N GLN A 505 7.33 -35.84 -28.81
CA GLN A 505 7.27 -35.83 -30.27
C GLN A 505 8.47 -35.13 -30.94
N PRO A 506 9.05 -35.71 -32.01
CA PRO A 506 9.85 -34.96 -32.95
C PRO A 506 8.92 -34.05 -33.79
N PHE A 507 9.51 -33.00 -34.36
CA PHE A 507 8.90 -31.94 -35.16
C PHE A 507 7.70 -32.35 -36.02
#